data_AF-A0A3C1YHK6-F1
#
_entry.id   AF-A0A3C1YHK6-F1
#
_cell.length_a   1.000
_cell.length_b   1.000
_cell.length_c   1.000
_cell.angle_alpha   90.00
_cell.angle_beta   90.00
_cell.angle_gamma   90.00
#
_symmetry.space_group_name_H-M   'P 1'
#
loop_
_entity.id
_entity.type
_entity.pdbx_description
1 polymer ?
#
loop_
_entity_poly.entity_id
_entity_poly.type
_entity_poly.pdbx_seq_one_letter_code
_entity_poly.pdbx_strand_id
1 'polypeptide(L)'
;MAKDLDVRVNEEGVTMKGAFSEEKEDKKQNYLVRERKSGSFVRTIALPNGDPDKASAKFKDGVLELTVPKREADKRQGRQLLIEEQQSNVDT
;
A
#
# COMPACT_ATOMS: atom_id res chain seq x y z
N MET A 1 -5.30 10.73 -17.29
CA MET A 1 -6.21 10.17 -16.26
C MET A 1 -5.76 8.78 -15.83
N ALA A 2 -6.08 7.67 -16.54
CA ALA A 2 -5.56 6.34 -16.15
C ALA A 2 -4.09 6.08 -16.56
N LYS A 3 -3.52 6.90 -17.44
CA LYS A 3 -2.15 6.74 -17.96
C LYS A 3 -1.05 7.29 -17.05
N ASP A 4 -1.41 7.95 -15.94
CA ASP A 4 -0.47 8.74 -15.13
C ASP A 4 -0.31 8.21 -13.70
N LEU A 5 -0.66 6.94 -13.44
CA LEU A 5 -0.65 6.31 -12.11
C LEU A 5 0.21 5.02 -12.13
N ASP A 6 1.35 5.05 -11.45
CA ASP A 6 2.25 3.91 -11.21
C ASP A 6 2.04 3.42 -9.77
N VAL A 7 1.64 2.16 -9.61
CA VAL A 7 1.43 1.52 -8.31
C VAL A 7 2.32 0.30 -8.23
N ARG A 8 3.16 0.25 -7.18
CA ARG A 8 4.06 -0.87 -6.91
C ARG A 8 3.79 -1.42 -5.53
N VAL A 9 3.71 -2.74 -5.44
CA VAL A 9 3.60 -3.47 -4.19
C VAL A 9 4.85 -4.31 -4.03
N ASN A 10 5.50 -4.21 -2.88
CA ASN A 10 6.65 -5.02 -2.50
C ASN A 10 6.52 -5.44 -1.02
N GLU A 11 7.56 -6.06 -0.47
CA GLU A 11 7.57 -6.54 0.91
C GLU A 11 7.50 -5.41 1.95
N GLU A 12 7.95 -4.20 1.61
CA GLU A 12 7.95 -3.04 2.49
C GLU A 12 6.58 -2.35 2.50
N GLY A 13 5.85 -2.41 1.37
CA GLY A 13 4.49 -1.91 1.26
C GLY A 13 4.09 -1.48 -0.14
N VAL A 14 3.23 -0.47 -0.20
CA VAL A 14 2.66 0.05 -1.45
C VAL A 14 3.22 1.43 -1.73
N THR A 15 3.79 1.62 -2.92
CA THR A 15 4.18 2.94 -3.43
C THR A 15 3.27 3.33 -4.58
N MET A 16 2.67 4.51 -4.48
CA MET A 16 1.83 5.12 -5.50
C MET A 16 2.50 6.39 -6.00
N LYS A 17 2.64 6.51 -7.32
CA LYS A 17 3.15 7.71 -7.99
C LYS A 17 2.16 8.14 -9.04
N GLY A 18 1.90 9.43 -9.13
CA GLY A 18 1.15 9.92 -10.26
C GLY A 18 1.20 11.42 -10.45
N ALA A 19 0.63 11.87 -11.56
CA ALA A 19 0.44 13.27 -11.88
C ALA A 19 -1.03 13.55 -12.14
N PHE A 20 -1.49 14.72 -11.69
CA PHE A 20 -2.81 15.24 -12.01
C PHE A 20 -2.63 16.61 -12.66
N SER A 21 -3.19 16.76 -13.86
CA SER A 21 -3.32 18.04 -14.55
C SER A 21 -4.74 18.14 -15.10
N GLU A 22 -5.32 19.33 -15.04
CA GLU A 22 -6.54 19.62 -15.78
C GLU A 22 -6.15 20.28 -17.10
N GLU A 23 -6.07 19.50 -18.18
CA GLU A 23 -6.02 20.02 -19.55
C GLU A 23 -7.45 20.42 -19.95
N LYS A 24 -7.78 21.69 -19.75
CA LYS A 24 -8.83 22.35 -20.53
C LYS A 24 -8.17 23.40 -21.40
N GLU A 25 -7.97 23.06 -22.67
CA GLU A 25 -7.65 24.03 -23.72
C GLU A 25 -8.95 24.73 -24.12
N ASP A 26 -9.31 25.79 -23.39
CA ASP A 26 -10.45 26.63 -23.76
C ASP A 26 -9.93 27.95 -24.34
N LYS A 27 -9.88 28.04 -25.67
CA LYS A 27 -9.37 29.20 -26.42
C LYS A 27 -10.29 30.44 -26.33
N LYS A 28 -11.26 30.47 -25.41
CA LYS A 28 -12.31 31.51 -25.36
C LYS A 28 -12.75 32.01 -23.96
N GLN A 29 -12.06 31.70 -22.86
CA GLN A 29 -12.57 32.02 -21.52
C GLN A 29 -11.64 32.95 -20.71
N ASN A 30 -12.15 34.14 -20.36
CA ASN A 30 -11.58 35.04 -19.35
C ASN A 30 -11.88 34.46 -17.95
N TYR A 31 -11.02 33.56 -17.45
CA TYR A 31 -11.16 33.03 -16.10
C TYR A 31 -10.85 34.12 -15.05
N LEU A 32 -11.76 34.37 -14.11
CA LEU A 32 -11.51 35.23 -12.95
C LEU A 32 -10.67 34.53 -11.87
N VAL A 33 -10.89 33.23 -11.65
CA VAL A 33 -10.12 32.39 -10.71
C VAL A 33 -10.04 30.95 -11.25
N ARG A 34 -8.87 30.32 -11.11
CA ARG A 34 -8.62 28.91 -11.44
C ARG A 34 -8.16 28.17 -10.18
N GLU A 35 -9.03 27.35 -9.60
CA GLU A 35 -8.77 26.63 -8.35
C GLU A 35 -8.13 25.25 -8.53
N ARG A 36 -8.23 24.65 -9.73
CA ARG A 36 -7.68 23.31 -9.97
C ARG A 36 -6.17 23.35 -10.09
N LYS A 37 -5.51 22.59 -9.20
CA LYS A 37 -4.06 22.45 -9.16
C LYS A 37 -3.59 21.40 -10.15
N SER A 38 -2.47 21.67 -10.80
CA SER A 38 -1.63 20.65 -11.42
C SER A 38 -0.53 20.25 -10.45
N GLY A 39 -0.18 18.98 -10.39
CA GLY A 39 0.89 18.51 -9.53
C GLY A 39 1.18 17.02 -9.69
N SER A 40 2.27 16.58 -9.07
CA SER A 40 2.60 15.17 -8.92
C SER A 40 2.54 14.76 -7.45
N PHE A 41 2.33 13.47 -7.22
CA PHE A 41 2.35 12.89 -5.89
C PHE A 41 3.15 11.60 -5.87
N VAL A 42 3.78 11.35 -4.74
CA VAL A 42 4.38 10.07 -4.37
C VAL A 42 3.95 9.79 -2.94
N ARG A 43 3.33 8.63 -2.71
CA ARG A 43 2.99 8.15 -1.36
C ARG A 43 3.43 6.71 -1.21
N THR A 44 4.01 6.42 -0.05
CA THR A 44 4.33 5.06 0.36
C THR A 44 3.57 4.72 1.63
N ILE A 45 2.90 3.57 1.63
CA ILE A 45 2.19 3.02 2.78
C ILE A 45 2.88 1.71 3.14
N ALA A 46 3.47 1.65 4.34
CA ALA A 46 4.12 0.44 4.82
C ALA A 46 3.08 -0.66 5.10
N LEU A 47 3.31 -1.87 4.59
CA LEU A 47 2.47 -3.04 4.83
C LEU A 47 3.37 -4.22 5.24
N PRO A 48 3.68 -4.38 6.54
CA PRO A 48 4.73 -5.31 6.99
C PRO A 48 4.51 -6.78 6.58
N ASN A 49 3.25 -7.17 6.31
CA ASN A 49 2.87 -8.57 6.08
C ASN A 49 2.05 -8.77 4.80
N GLY A 50 2.15 -7.87 3.82
CA GLY A 50 1.44 -8.01 2.55
C GLY A 50 2.00 -9.12 1.68
N ASP A 51 1.15 -9.82 0.93
CA ASP A 51 1.51 -10.78 -0.13
C ASP A 51 1.40 -10.07 -1.49
N PRO A 52 2.53 -9.61 -2.10
CA PRO A 52 2.50 -8.84 -3.34
C PRO A 52 1.98 -9.64 -4.53
N ASP A 53 2.22 -10.96 -4.55
CA ASP A 53 1.83 -11.84 -5.66
C ASP A 53 0.31 -12.01 -5.77
N LYS A 54 -0.42 -11.72 -4.68
CA LYS A 54 -1.88 -11.75 -4.62
C LYS A 54 -2.52 -10.36 -4.57
N ALA A 55 -1.73 -9.30 -4.78
CA ALA A 55 -2.26 -7.95 -4.79
C ALA A 55 -3.15 -7.70 -6.02
N SER A 56 -4.20 -6.89 -5.85
CA SER A 56 -5.06 -6.46 -6.95
C SER A 56 -5.46 -5.00 -6.80
N ALA A 57 -5.79 -4.37 -7.94
CA ALA A 57 -6.13 -2.95 -8.01
C ALA A 57 -7.36 -2.73 -8.88
N LYS A 58 -8.21 -1.77 -8.50
CA LYS A 58 -9.34 -1.29 -9.30
C LYS A 58 -9.34 0.24 -9.29
N PHE A 59 -9.63 0.84 -10.44
CA PHE A 59 -9.79 2.28 -10.57
C PHE A 59 -11.17 2.60 -11.14
N LYS A 60 -11.99 3.30 -10.36
CA LYS A 60 -13.36 3.65 -10.75
C LYS A 60 -13.72 5.03 -10.21
N ASP A 61 -14.30 5.87 -11.06
CA ASP A 61 -14.82 7.20 -10.70
C ASP A 61 -13.81 8.09 -9.93
N GLY A 62 -12.53 8.00 -10.31
CA GLY A 62 -11.45 8.78 -9.68
C GLY A 62 -10.86 8.17 -8.40
N VAL A 63 -11.32 6.99 -7.99
CA VAL A 63 -10.87 6.29 -6.77
C VAL A 63 -10.05 5.07 -7.13
N LEU A 64 -8.84 4.97 -6.56
CA LEU A 64 -7.99 3.78 -6.60
C LEU A 64 -8.27 2.91 -5.36
N GLU A 65 -8.72 1.68 -5.57
CA GLU A 65 -8.88 0.65 -4.56
C GLU A 65 -7.77 -0.39 -4.72
N LEU A 66 -7.03 -0.65 -3.63
CA LEU A 66 -5.94 -1.64 -3.58
C LEU A 66 -6.26 -2.70 -2.55
N THR A 67 -6.20 -3.97 -2.96
CA THR A 67 -6.35 -5.11 -2.06
C THR A 67 -5.02 -5.85 -2.01
N VAL A 68 -4.40 -5.90 -0.82
CA VAL A 68 -3.15 -6.64 -0.55
C VAL A 68 -3.43 -7.64 0.58
N PRO A 69 -3.59 -8.94 0.27
CA PRO A 69 -3.81 -9.96 1.29
C PRO A 69 -2.62 -10.08 2.25
N LYS A 70 -2.86 -10.52 3.48
CA LYS A 70 -1.78 -10.88 4.41
C LYS A 70 -1.16 -12.21 3.99
N ARG A 71 0.14 -12.38 4.22
CA ARG A 71 0.83 -13.66 4.01
C ARG A 71 0.25 -14.75 4.93
N GLU A 72 0.11 -15.97 4.40
CA GLU A 72 -0.43 -17.11 5.15
C GLU A 72 0.44 -17.47 6.37
N ALA A 73 1.76 -17.31 6.29
CA ALA A 73 2.69 -17.55 7.39
C ALA A 73 2.49 -16.60 8.60
N ASP A 74 1.81 -15.47 8.41
CA ASP A 74 1.48 -14.53 9.48
C ASP A 74 0.18 -14.84 10.22
N LYS A 75 -0.55 -15.89 9.80
CA LYS A 75 -1.63 -16.47 10.60
C LYS A 75 -1.01 -17.27 11.75
N ARG A 76 -0.36 -16.58 12.69
CA ARG A 76 0.20 -17.22 13.89
C ARG A 76 -0.96 -17.74 14.74
N GLN A 77 -1.23 -19.04 14.64
CA GLN A 77 -1.88 -19.75 15.72
C GLN A 77 -0.83 -19.87 16.83
N GLY A 78 -1.05 -19.18 17.95
CA GLY A 78 -0.14 -19.29 19.10
C GLY A 78 0.04 -20.75 19.49
N ARG A 79 1.24 -21.13 19.92
CA ARG A 79 1.51 -22.45 20.48
C ARG A 79 1.79 -22.33 21.97
N GLN A 80 1.22 -23.25 22.75
CA GLN A 80 1.59 -23.41 24.15
C GLN A 80 2.92 -24.18 24.22
N LEU A 81 3.86 -23.67 25.01
CA LEU A 81 5.13 -24.37 25.28
C LEU A 81 4.97 -25.21 26.55
N LEU A 82 5.47 -26.44 26.51
CA LEU A 82 5.70 -27.25 27.70
C LEU A 82 7.06 -26.87 28.28
N ILE A 83 7.11 -26.63 29.58
CA ILE A 83 8.35 -26.34 30.31
C ILE A 83 8.88 -27.67 30.82
N GLU A 84 10.12 -28.01 30.45
CA GLU A 84 10.82 -29.17 30.99
C GLU A 84 11.68 -28.73 32.18
N GLU A 85 11.48 -29.36 33.35
CA GLU A 85 12.31 -29.14 34.53
C GLU A 85 13.68 -29.81 34.34
N GLN A 86 14.75 -29.02 34.43
CA GLN A 86 16.11 -29.54 34.49
C GLN A 86 16.39 -30.00 35.93
N GLN A 87 16.56 -31.30 36.15
CA GLN A 87 17.04 -31.79 37.44
C GLN A 87 18.49 -31.34 37.64
N SER A 88 18.71 -30.49 38.64
CA SER A 88 20.04 -30.20 39.16
C SER A 88 20.56 -31.45 39.86
N ASN A 89 21.52 -32.15 39.24
CA ASN A 89 22.32 -33.13 39.97
C ASN A 89 23.15 -32.36 41.01
N VAL A 90 22.73 -32.45 42.27
CA VAL A 90 23.57 -32.08 43.41
C VAL A 90 24.43 -33.31 43.69
N ASP A 91 25.60 -33.39 43.05
CA ASP A 91 26.64 -34.29 43.50
C ASP A 91 27.30 -33.72 44.77
N THR A 92 27.43 -34.58 45.77
CA THR A 92 28.06 -34.34 47.08
C THR A 92 29.56 -34.12 46.95
#